data_AF-A0A383B6Q8-F1
#
_entry.id   AF-A0A383B6Q8-F1
#
_cell.length_a   1.000
_cell.length_b   1.000
_cell.length_c   1.000
_cell.angle_alpha   90.00
_cell.angle_beta   90.00
_cell.angle_gamma   90.00
#
_symmetry.space_group_name_H-M   'P 1'
#
loop_
_entity.id
_entity.type
_entity.pdbx_description
1 polymer ?
#
loop_
_entity_poly.entity_id
_entity_poly.type
_entity_poly.pdbx_seq_one_letter_code
_entity_poly.pdbx_strand_id
1 'polypeptide(L)' 'MANQPLKIIQNSQKQMPCNIEAEQALIGSILVSNNIYDEITLLVNSQKFFDPIHAKIFDTIEM' A
#
# COMPACT_ATOMS: atom_id res chain seq x y z
N MET A 1 -9.76 23.79 43.38
CA MET A 1 -8.95 22.98 42.44
C MET A 1 -9.88 22.55 41.31
N ALA A 2 -9.64 23.01 40.08
CA ALA A 2 -10.55 22.80 38.96
C ALA A 2 -10.32 21.42 38.33
N ASN A 3 -11.30 20.52 38.43
CA ASN A 3 -11.36 19.28 37.65
C ASN A 3 -11.78 19.61 36.23
N GLN A 4 -10.82 19.85 35.34
CA GLN A 4 -11.11 19.87 33.91
C GLN A 4 -11.15 18.42 33.40
N PRO A 5 -12.24 18.00 32.73
CA PRO A 5 -12.33 16.67 32.16
C PRO A 5 -11.28 16.52 31.05
N LEU A 6 -10.53 15.42 31.08
CA LEU A 6 -9.54 15.08 30.07
C LEU A 6 -10.23 14.98 28.70
N LYS A 7 -9.84 15.86 27.77
CA LYS A 7 -10.39 15.87 26.41
C LYS A 7 -9.78 14.72 25.62
N ILE A 8 -10.58 13.69 25.32
CA ILE A 8 -10.16 12.58 24.46
C ILE A 8 -9.94 13.15 23.06
N ILE A 9 -8.67 13.24 22.63
CA ILE A 9 -8.34 13.58 21.26
C ILE A 9 -8.67 12.34 20.41
N GLN A 10 -9.80 12.35 19.73
CA GLN A 10 -10.10 11.33 18.72
C GLN A 10 -9.13 11.54 17.56
N ASN A 11 -8.10 10.70 17.47
CA ASN A 11 -7.20 10.68 16.33
C ASN A 11 -7.95 10.07 15.13
N SER A 12 -8.85 10.84 14.52
CA SER A 12 -9.71 10.41 13.41
C SER A 12 -8.96 10.39 12.06
N GLN A 13 -7.66 10.09 12.07
CA GLN A 13 -6.96 9.76 10.83
C GLN A 13 -7.30 8.31 10.49
N LYS A 14 -8.45 8.14 9.84
CA LYS A 14 -8.96 6.87 9.30
C LYS A 14 -8.13 6.50 8.05
N GLN A 15 -6.82 6.35 8.20
CA GLN A 15 -5.97 5.90 7.10
C GLN A 15 -6.19 4.40 6.92
N MET A 16 -6.43 3.99 5.68
CA MET A 16 -6.52 2.57 5.35
C MET A 16 -5.19 1.90 5.69
N PRO A 17 -5.20 0.66 6.23
CA PRO A 17 -3.94 -0.06 6.44
C PRO A 17 -3.19 -0.19 5.11
N CYS A 18 -1.94 0.23 5.09
CA CYS A 18 -1.06 0.22 3.92
C CYS A 18 0.36 -0.15 4.35
N ASN A 19 1.13 -0.76 3.44
CA ASN A 19 2.54 -1.09 3.65
C ASN A 19 3.33 -0.71 2.40
N ILE A 20 3.87 0.50 2.39
CA ILE A 20 4.57 1.10 1.24
C ILE A 20 5.83 0.31 0.91
N GLU A 21 6.54 -0.17 1.92
CA GLU A 21 7.74 -0.96 1.77
C GLU A 21 7.45 -2.32 1.09
N ALA A 22 6.31 -2.94 1.41
CA ALA A 22 5.89 -4.19 0.76
C ALA A 22 5.51 -3.96 -0.71
N GLU A 23 4.82 -2.86 -1.02
CA GLU A 23 4.51 -2.48 -2.40
C GLU A 23 5.79 -2.26 -3.23
N GLN A 24 6.72 -1.49 -2.69
CA GLN A 24 8.01 -1.22 -3.33
C GLN A 24 8.83 -2.50 -3.51
N ALA A 25 8.86 -3.38 -2.50
CA ALA A 25 9.56 -4.65 -2.57
C ALA A 25 8.98 -5.55 -3.66
N LEU A 26 7.65 -5.65 -3.77
CA LEU A 26 6.98 -6.43 -4.81
C LEU A 26 7.35 -5.93 -6.21
N ILE A 27 7.22 -4.63 -6.45
CA ILE A 27 7.59 -4.01 -7.74
C ILE A 27 9.07 -4.27 -8.04
N GLY A 28 9.94 -4.03 -7.06
CA GLY A 28 11.38 -4.26 -7.21
C GLY A 28 11.70 -5.72 -7.55
N SER A 29 11.03 -6.69 -6.91
CA SER A 29 11.18 -8.10 -7.21
C SER A 29 10.81 -8.44 -8.65
N ILE A 30 9.67 -7.93 -9.15
CA ILE A 30 9.24 -8.15 -10.54
C ILE A 30 10.26 -7.55 -11.52
N LEU A 31 10.78 -6.35 -11.25
CA LEU A 31 11.79 -5.70 -12.09
C LEU A 31 13.15 -6.43 -12.10
N VAL A 32 13.46 -7.20 -11.06
CA VAL A 32 14.65 -8.07 -11.00
C VAL A 32 14.40 -9.38 -11.73
N SER A 33 13.19 -9.94 -11.62
CA SER A 33 12.85 -11.24 -12.18
C SER A 33 11.38 -11.30 -12.65
N ASN A 34 11.19 -11.23 -13.96
CA ASN A 34 9.86 -11.12 -14.56
C ASN A 34 8.94 -12.32 -14.30
N ASN A 35 9.48 -13.51 -14.04
CA ASN A 35 8.69 -14.71 -13.73
C ASN A 35 7.85 -14.57 -12.45
N ILE A 36 8.25 -13.67 -11.53
CA ILE A 36 7.49 -13.40 -10.30
C ILE A 36 6.11 -12.86 -10.62
N TYR A 37 5.95 -12.12 -11.73
CA TYR A 37 4.66 -11.61 -12.15
C TYR A 37 3.65 -12.76 -12.34
N ASP A 38 4.03 -13.80 -13.08
CA ASP A 38 3.17 -14.97 -13.34
C ASP A 38 2.71 -15.65 -12.05
N GLU A 39 3.57 -15.71 -11.03
CA GLU A 39 3.29 -16.33 -9.73
C GLU A 39 2.26 -15.53 -8.91
N ILE A 40 2.19 -14.21 -9.09
CA ILE A 40 1.39 -13.30 -8.23
C ILE A 40 0.12 -12.76 -8.90
N THR A 41 -0.08 -12.96 -10.20
CA THR A 41 -1.22 -12.42 -10.98
C THR A 41 -2.61 -12.73 -10.39
N LEU A 42 -2.77 -13.87 -9.74
CA LEU A 42 -4.04 -14.27 -9.11
C LEU A 42 -4.31 -13.55 -7.79
N LEU A 43 -3.28 -12.99 -7.17
CA LEU A 43 -3.32 -12.41 -5.83
C LEU A 43 -3.26 -10.89 -5.84
N VAL A 44 -2.52 -10.29 -6.77
CA VAL A 44 -2.24 -8.85 -6.81
C VAL A 44 -2.63 -8.27 -8.17
N ASN A 45 -3.24 -7.09 -8.14
CA ASN A 45 -3.48 -6.24 -9.30
C ASN A 45 -3.18 -4.79 -8.93
N SER A 46 -3.08 -3.90 -9.93
CA SER A 46 -2.75 -2.47 -9.72
C SER A 46 -3.66 -1.75 -8.71
N GLN A 47 -4.91 -2.16 -8.55
CA GLN A 47 -5.90 -1.54 -7.66
C GLN A 47 -5.66 -1.83 -6.17
N LYS A 48 -4.79 -2.79 -5.84
CA LYS A 48 -4.45 -3.15 -4.44
C LYS A 48 -3.33 -2.31 -3.84
N PHE A 49 -2.66 -1.47 -4.65
CA PHE A 49 -1.64 -0.56 -4.17
C PHE A 49 -2.27 0.68 -3.54
N PHE A 50 -1.75 1.07 -2.38
CA PHE A 50 -2.16 2.29 -1.69
C PHE A 50 -1.49 3.52 -2.31
N ASP A 51 -0.21 3.43 -2.66
CA ASP A 51 0.48 4.55 -3.31
C ASP A 51 0.06 4.64 -4.80
N PRO A 52 -0.48 5.79 -5.24
CA PRO A 52 -0.97 5.94 -6.60
C PRO A 52 0.14 5.89 -7.67
N ILE A 53 1.40 6.15 -7.29
CA ILE A 53 2.56 5.98 -8.17
C ILE A 53 2.88 4.48 -8.30
N HIS A 54 2.87 3.74 -7.19
CA HIS A 54 3.07 2.29 -7.25
C HIS A 54 1.99 1.58 -8.07
N ALA A 55 0.72 1.98 -7.89
CA ALA A 55 -0.39 1.49 -8.69
C ALA A 55 -0.15 1.69 -10.20
N LYS A 56 0.30 2.89 -10.61
CA LYS A 56 0.62 3.20 -12.01
C LYS A 56 1.80 2.42 -12.57
N ILE A 57 2.83 2.22 -11.76
CA ILE A 57 3.99 1.40 -12.17
C ILE A 57 3.53 -0.04 -12.42
N PHE A 58 2.76 -0.61 -11.49
CA PHE A 58 2.25 -1.96 -11.63
C PHE A 58 1.28 -2.09 -12.81
N ASP A 59 0.37 -1.14 -13.00
CA ASP A 59 -0.54 -1.08 -14.16
C ASP A 59 0.23 -1.07 -15.50
N THR A 60 1.39 -0.39 -15.54
CA THR A 60 2.27 -0.39 -16.73
C THR A 60 2.95 -1.74 -16.95
N ILE A 61 3.22 -2.51 -15.89
CA ILE A 61 3.76 -3.87 -15.98
C ILE A 61 2.69 -4.86 -16.46
N GLU A 62 1.41 -4.63 -16.12
CA GLU A 62 0.28 -5.48 -16.52
C GLU A 62 -0.10 -5.34 -18.01
N MET A 63 0.26 -4.23 -18.68
CA MET A 63 -0.05 -3.95 -20.10
C MET A 63 0.94 -4.60 -21.06
#